data_AF-A0A9E1I6P8-F1
#
_entry.id   AF-A0A9E1I6P8-F1
#
_cell.length_a   1.000
_cell.length_b   1.000
_cell.length_c   1.000
_cell.angle_alpha   90.00
_cell.angle_beta   90.00
_cell.angle_gamma   90.00
#
_symmetry.space_group_name_H-M   'P 1'
#
loop_
_entity.id
_entity.type
_entity.pdbx_description
1 polymer ?
#
loop_
_entity_poly.entity_id
_entity_poly.type
_entity_poly.pdbx_seq_one_letter_code
_entity_poly.pdbx_strand_id
1 'polypeptide(L)'
;MDIIGKWKVKQLNIPTLDGVIQCTPDNMPEGEVFEEFAPMANAIFEFTPEGSLDMLLSFSAEELEDAAKHGERVRDGYFVAESKPWKEVDGKFYYLEDIEGEIMGSEIDPYFEIKVQPDGSLMYCMDMLLLERV
;
A
#
# COMPACT_ATOMS: atom_id res chain seq x y z
N MET A 1 -18.85 -2.47 -2.35
CA MET A 1 -18.07 -1.53 -3.19
C MET A 1 -17.05 -2.36 -3.93
N ASP A 2 -16.79 -2.11 -5.21
CA ASP A 2 -15.75 -2.83 -5.93
C ASP A 2 -14.40 -2.13 -5.72
N ILE A 3 -13.46 -2.81 -5.05
CA ILE A 3 -12.13 -2.28 -4.78
C ILE A 3 -11.08 -2.70 -5.83
N ILE A 4 -11.41 -3.66 -6.71
CA ILE A 4 -10.49 -4.17 -7.73
C ILE A 4 -10.07 -3.04 -8.66
N GLY A 5 -8.77 -2.89 -8.90
CA GLY A 5 -8.20 -1.85 -9.76
C GLY A 5 -7.05 -1.10 -9.11
N LYS A 6 -6.56 -0.05 -9.79
CA LYS A 6 -5.43 0.77 -9.38
C LYS A 6 -5.87 1.96 -8.53
N TRP A 7 -5.11 2.22 -7.47
CA TRP A 7 -5.33 3.28 -6.50
C TRP A 7 -4.01 3.99 -6.21
N LYS A 8 -4.01 5.31 -6.14
CA LYS A 8 -2.83 6.11 -5.77
C LYS A 8 -2.99 6.65 -4.36
N VAL A 9 -1.88 7.00 -3.72
CA VAL A 9 -1.91 7.65 -2.40
C VAL A 9 -2.43 9.07 -2.53
N LYS A 10 -3.53 9.36 -1.81
CA LYS A 10 -4.12 10.68 -1.64
C LYS A 10 -3.51 11.41 -0.44
N GLN A 11 -3.28 10.68 0.65
CA GLN A 11 -2.77 11.22 1.91
C GLN A 11 -1.98 10.15 2.66
N LEU A 12 -0.94 10.58 3.38
CA LEU A 12 -0.18 9.81 4.35
C LEU A 12 -0.49 10.33 5.76
N ASN A 13 -0.68 9.41 6.69
CA ASN A 13 -0.84 9.64 8.12
C ASN A 13 0.38 9.03 8.82
N ILE A 14 1.46 9.80 8.93
CA ILE A 14 2.74 9.33 9.44
C ILE A 14 2.73 9.40 10.97
N PRO A 15 2.84 8.27 11.69
CA PRO A 15 2.94 8.27 13.14
C PRO A 15 4.30 8.83 13.59
N THR A 16 4.28 9.74 14.56
CA THR A 16 5.47 10.34 15.17
C THR A 16 5.35 10.31 16.70
N LEU A 17 6.43 10.68 17.41
CA LEU A 17 6.41 10.77 18.87
C LEU A 17 5.39 11.80 19.40
N ASP A 18 5.09 12.83 18.62
CA ASP A 18 4.21 13.94 19.00
C ASP A 18 2.77 13.79 18.47
N GLY A 19 2.46 12.69 17.77
CA GLY A 19 1.13 12.42 17.23
C GLY A 19 1.16 11.85 15.81
N VAL A 20 0.26 12.32 14.95
CA VAL A 20 0.18 11.90 13.54
C VAL A 20 0.35 13.12 12.67
N ILE A 21 1.33 13.08 11.76
CA ILE A 21 1.51 14.08 10.71
C ILE A 21 0.69 13.65 9.51
N GLN A 22 -0.18 14.54 9.02
CA GLN A 22 -0.93 14.33 7.80
C GLN A 22 -0.31 15.14 6.66
N CYS A 23 0.08 14.45 5.59
CA CYS A 23 0.66 15.06 4.41
C CYS A 23 0.17 14.34 3.14
N THR A 24 0.39 14.96 1.99
CA THR A 24 0.15 14.41 0.66
C THR A 24 1.50 14.16 -0.02
N PRO A 25 1.54 13.38 -1.10
CA PRO A 25 2.77 13.20 -1.87
C PRO A 25 3.42 14.53 -2.31
N ASP A 26 2.62 15.58 -2.56
CA ASP A 26 3.09 16.89 -3.01
C ASP A 26 3.59 17.81 -1.89
N ASN A 27 3.29 17.51 -0.62
CA ASN A 27 3.66 18.37 0.52
C ASN A 27 4.38 17.63 1.65
N MET A 28 5.02 16.50 1.31
CA MET A 28 5.84 15.71 2.22
C MET A 28 6.87 16.59 2.94
N PRO A 29 6.98 16.50 4.29
CA PRO A 29 7.99 17.23 5.04
C PRO A 29 9.42 16.81 4.64
N GLU A 30 10.38 17.72 4.83
CA GLU A 30 11.79 17.42 4.66
C GLU A 30 12.35 16.65 5.89
N GLY A 31 13.30 15.76 5.64
CA GLY A 31 14.04 15.03 6.68
C GLY A 31 14.21 13.55 6.31
N GLU A 32 15.30 12.94 6.78
CA GLU A 32 15.67 11.55 6.45
C GLU A 32 14.52 10.56 6.69
N VAL A 33 13.80 10.71 7.80
CA VAL A 33 12.65 9.86 8.14
C VAL A 33 11.53 9.95 7.10
N PHE A 34 11.31 11.13 6.51
CA PHE A 34 10.24 11.35 5.52
C PHE A 34 10.64 10.88 4.12
N GLU A 35 11.94 10.91 3.79
CA GLU A 35 12.47 10.38 2.53
C GLU A 35 12.21 8.87 2.39
N GLU A 36 12.22 8.12 3.49
CA GLU A 36 11.87 6.70 3.52
C GLU A 36 10.42 6.43 3.09
N PHE A 37 9.51 7.40 3.29
CA PHE A 37 8.12 7.28 2.85
C PHE A 37 7.90 7.72 1.39
N ALA A 38 8.88 8.34 0.74
CA ALA A 38 8.70 8.87 -0.62
C ALA A 38 8.34 7.78 -1.67
N PRO A 39 8.95 6.58 -1.67
CA PRO A 39 8.52 5.50 -2.55
C PRO A 39 7.06 5.09 -2.30
N MET A 40 6.65 5.01 -1.03
CA MET A 40 5.29 4.65 -0.63
C MET A 40 4.28 5.73 -1.03
N ALA A 41 4.62 7.01 -0.83
CA ALA A 41 3.79 8.15 -1.19
C ALA A 41 3.50 8.21 -2.70
N ASN A 42 4.43 7.74 -3.53
CA ASN A 42 4.30 7.77 -4.99
C ASN A 42 3.89 6.42 -5.60
N ALA A 43 3.63 5.41 -4.76
CA ALA A 43 3.25 4.09 -5.23
C ALA A 43 1.79 4.06 -5.73
N ILE A 44 1.55 3.14 -6.67
CA ILE A 44 0.21 2.71 -7.05
C ILE A 44 -0.06 1.37 -6.37
N PHE A 45 -1.22 1.24 -5.74
CA PHE A 45 -1.70 -0.01 -5.16
C PHE A 45 -2.74 -0.62 -6.09
N GLU A 46 -2.51 -1.84 -6.55
CA GLU A 46 -3.44 -2.56 -7.41
C GLU A 46 -4.06 -3.75 -6.69
N PHE A 47 -5.38 -3.71 -6.52
CA PHE A 47 -6.17 -4.85 -6.07
C PHE A 47 -6.56 -5.68 -7.28
N THR A 48 -6.00 -6.87 -7.43
CA THR A 48 -6.28 -7.75 -8.56
C THR A 48 -7.51 -8.63 -8.28
N PRO A 49 -8.26 -9.05 -9.32
CA PRO A 49 -9.37 -10.00 -9.17
C PRO A 49 -8.98 -11.35 -8.55
N GLU A 50 -7.71 -11.73 -8.70
CA GLU A 50 -7.15 -12.98 -8.18
C GLU A 50 -6.87 -12.94 -6.68
N GLY A 51 -7.13 -11.81 -6.01
CA GLY A 51 -6.92 -11.65 -4.58
C GLY A 51 -5.50 -11.20 -4.21
N SER A 52 -4.79 -10.51 -5.12
CA SER A 52 -3.47 -9.92 -4.83
C SER A 52 -3.55 -8.41 -4.69
N LEU A 53 -2.89 -7.87 -3.68
CA LEU A 53 -2.65 -6.46 -3.45
C LEU A 53 -1.19 -6.20 -3.78
N ASP A 54 -0.96 -5.53 -4.89
CA ASP A 54 0.38 -5.27 -5.40
C ASP A 54 0.76 -3.80 -5.18
N MET A 55 1.96 -3.57 -4.64
CA MET A 55 2.57 -2.25 -4.60
C MET A 55 3.42 -2.05 -5.85
N LEU A 56 3.04 -1.06 -6.66
CA LEU A 56 3.62 -0.76 -7.95
C LEU A 56 4.41 0.54 -7.87
N LEU A 57 5.70 0.47 -8.21
CA LEU A 57 6.61 1.61 -8.24
C LEU A 57 6.89 2.03 -9.69
N SER A 58 6.88 3.35 -9.93
CA SER A 58 7.20 3.92 -11.23
C SER A 58 8.71 4.21 -11.31
N PHE A 59 9.36 3.63 -12.31
CA PHE A 59 10.77 3.88 -12.65
C PHE A 59 10.89 4.28 -14.12
N SER A 60 12.09 4.70 -14.54
CA SER A 60 12.37 4.91 -15.96
C SER A 60 12.32 3.60 -16.74
N ALA A 61 12.10 3.69 -18.06
CA ALA A 61 12.04 2.52 -18.92
C ALA A 61 13.36 1.70 -18.91
N GLU A 62 14.51 2.38 -18.76
CA GLU A 62 15.82 1.74 -18.66
C GLU A 62 15.95 0.92 -17.37
N GLU A 63 15.56 1.51 -16.23
CA GLU A 63 15.57 0.82 -14.93
C GLU A 63 14.63 -0.39 -14.92
N LEU A 64 13.45 -0.27 -15.54
CA LEU A 64 12.51 -1.40 -15.64
C LEU A 64 13.01 -2.51 -16.56
N GLU A 65 13.66 -2.15 -17.68
CA GLU A 65 14.29 -3.14 -18.56
C GLU A 65 15.42 -3.88 -17.84
N ASP A 66 16.23 -3.17 -17.07
CA ASP A 66 17.29 -3.76 -16.26
C ASP A 66 16.74 -4.67 -15.16
N ALA A 67 15.72 -4.22 -14.42
CA ALA A 67 15.05 -5.03 -13.41
C ALA A 67 14.50 -6.34 -14.01
N ALA A 68 13.81 -6.26 -15.16
CA ALA A 68 13.28 -7.43 -15.85
C ALA A 68 14.40 -8.40 -16.30
N LYS A 69 15.56 -7.91 -16.73
CA LYS A 69 16.73 -8.75 -17.07
C LYS A 69 17.30 -9.48 -15.86
N HIS A 70 17.19 -8.89 -14.67
CA HIS A 70 17.61 -9.49 -13.41
C HIS A 70 16.55 -10.41 -12.80
N GLY A 71 15.42 -10.63 -13.49
CA GLY A 71 14.36 -11.54 -13.07
C GLY A 71 13.32 -10.90 -12.16
N GLU A 72 13.38 -9.58 -11.97
CA GLU A 72 12.37 -8.85 -11.20
C GLU A 72 11.04 -8.79 -11.94
N ARG A 73 9.95 -8.67 -11.17
CA ARG A 73 8.60 -8.63 -11.72
C ARG A 73 8.25 -7.22 -12.17
N VAL A 74 8.11 -7.02 -13.47
CA VAL A 74 7.63 -5.77 -14.08
C VAL A 74 6.27 -6.00 -14.75
N ARG A 75 5.28 -5.14 -14.47
CA ARG A 75 3.93 -5.20 -15.05
C ARG A 75 3.46 -3.81 -15.44
N ASP A 76 2.91 -3.67 -16.65
CA ASP A 76 2.31 -2.43 -17.16
C ASP A 76 3.21 -1.17 -17.05
N GLY A 77 4.54 -1.34 -17.13
CA GLY A 77 5.49 -0.24 -16.95
C GLY A 77 5.75 0.14 -15.49
N TYR A 78 5.42 -0.73 -14.54
CA TYR A 78 5.75 -0.58 -13.13
C TYR A 78 6.57 -1.76 -12.63
N PHE A 79 7.45 -1.47 -11.68
CA PHE A 79 8.10 -2.49 -10.87
C PHE A 79 7.13 -2.96 -9.78
N VAL A 80 6.93 -4.27 -9.64
CA VAL A 80 6.10 -4.85 -8.58
C VAL A 80 6.96 -5.05 -7.34
N ALA A 81 6.93 -4.08 -6.43
CA ALA A 81 7.76 -4.08 -5.23
C ALA A 81 7.28 -5.07 -4.17
N GLU A 82 5.97 -5.22 -4.05
CA GLU A 82 5.35 -6.13 -3.10
C GLU A 82 4.06 -6.72 -3.68
N SER A 83 3.71 -7.93 -3.26
CA SER A 83 2.51 -8.64 -3.70
C SER A 83 2.00 -9.47 -2.52
N LYS A 84 0.86 -9.07 -1.95
CA LYS A 84 0.28 -9.64 -0.72
C LYS A 84 -1.15 -10.11 -0.97
N PRO A 85 -1.60 -11.22 -0.37
CA PRO A 85 -3.00 -11.64 -0.47
C PRO A 85 -3.96 -10.59 0.12
N TRP A 86 -5.09 -10.36 -0.54
CA TRP A 86 -6.26 -9.70 0.04
C TRP A 86 -7.52 -10.57 -0.13
N LYS A 87 -8.52 -10.33 0.71
CA LYS A 87 -9.80 -11.07 0.70
C LYS A 87 -10.96 -10.17 1.07
N GLU A 88 -12.15 -10.53 0.59
CA GLU A 88 -13.42 -9.98 1.04
C GLU A 88 -14.14 -11.00 1.93
N VAL A 89 -14.60 -10.57 3.11
CA VAL A 89 -15.40 -11.38 4.04
C VAL A 89 -16.55 -10.52 4.53
N ASP A 90 -17.79 -10.97 4.30
CA ASP A 90 -19.01 -10.28 4.71
C ASP A 90 -19.08 -8.79 4.30
N GLY A 91 -18.57 -8.46 3.10
CA GLY A 91 -18.54 -7.11 2.56
C GLY A 91 -17.43 -6.20 3.12
N LYS A 92 -16.51 -6.77 3.92
CA LYS A 92 -15.31 -6.11 4.42
C LYS A 92 -14.07 -6.64 3.74
N PHE A 93 -13.08 -5.78 3.58
CA PHE A 93 -11.84 -6.09 2.86
C PHE A 93 -10.68 -6.22 3.83
N TYR A 94 -9.81 -7.19 3.58
CA TYR A 94 -8.65 -7.46 4.43
C TYR A 94 -7.43 -7.76 3.57
N TYR A 95 -6.25 -7.37 4.02
CA TYR A 95 -4.97 -7.74 3.42
C TYR A 95 -4.09 -8.45 4.45
N LEU A 96 -3.27 -9.37 3.97
CA LEU A 96 -2.32 -10.10 4.78
C LEU A 96 -1.07 -9.23 5.01
N GLU A 97 -0.69 -9.07 6.27
CA GLU A 97 0.64 -8.55 6.63
C GLU A 97 1.51 -9.66 7.19
N ASP A 98 2.82 -9.52 6.97
CA ASP A 98 3.80 -10.45 7.51
C ASP A 98 4.22 -10.00 8.92
N ILE A 99 3.29 -10.18 9.86
CA ILE A 99 3.52 -9.90 11.28
C ILE A 99 3.53 -11.21 12.08
N GLU A 100 4.62 -11.44 12.79
CA GLU A 100 4.73 -12.54 13.75
C GLU A 100 4.49 -12.02 15.17
N GLY A 101 3.60 -12.69 15.92
CA GLY A 101 3.36 -12.35 17.33
C GLY A 101 2.28 -13.21 17.98
N GLU A 102 2.36 -13.29 19.31
CA GLU A 102 1.37 -13.99 20.14
C GLU A 102 0.86 -13.06 21.23
N ILE A 103 -0.47 -12.99 21.41
CA ILE A 103 -1.08 -12.31 22.57
C ILE A 103 -1.69 -13.38 23.46
N MET A 104 -1.21 -13.48 24.70
CA MET A 104 -1.67 -14.46 25.69
C MET A 104 -1.65 -15.91 25.16
N GLY A 105 -0.69 -16.26 24.29
CA GLY A 105 -0.53 -17.59 23.72
C GLY A 105 -1.48 -17.93 22.57
N SER A 106 -2.16 -16.92 21.99
CA SER A 106 -2.87 -17.06 20.71
C SER A 106 -2.10 -16.32 19.62
N GLU A 107 -1.88 -16.98 18.49
CA GLU A 107 -1.36 -16.35 17.27
C GLU A 107 -2.25 -15.16 16.89
N ILE A 108 -1.61 -14.04 16.54
CA ILE A 108 -2.31 -12.87 16.05
C ILE A 108 -2.84 -13.17 14.65
N ASP A 109 -4.09 -12.79 14.36
CA ASP A 109 -4.61 -12.82 12.99
C ASP A 109 -3.84 -11.78 12.15
N PRO A 110 -3.07 -12.20 11.12
CA PRO A 110 -2.23 -11.30 10.34
C PRO A 110 -3.04 -10.46 9.32
N TYR A 111 -4.36 -10.63 9.25
CA TYR A 111 -5.21 -9.88 8.33
C TYR A 111 -5.67 -8.54 8.91
N PHE A 112 -5.32 -7.45 8.22
CA PHE A 112 -5.72 -6.09 8.58
C PHE A 112 -6.87 -5.60 7.69
N GLU A 113 -7.83 -4.90 8.30
CA GLU A 113 -8.99 -4.36 7.57
C GLU A 113 -8.59 -3.17 6.68
N ILE A 114 -9.08 -3.17 5.44
CA ILE A 114 -9.04 -2.03 4.52
C ILE A 114 -10.39 -1.32 4.63
N LYS A 115 -10.38 -0.09 5.15
CA LYS A 115 -11.62 0.60 5.48
C LYS A 115 -12.08 1.47 4.32
N VAL A 116 -13.24 1.16 3.76
CA VAL A 116 -13.89 1.99 2.75
C VAL A 116 -14.44 3.25 3.42
N GLN A 117 -14.00 4.41 2.96
CA GLN A 117 -14.47 5.70 3.45
C GLN A 117 -15.78 6.13 2.75
N PRO A 118 -16.58 7.04 3.33
CA PRO A 118 -17.83 7.51 2.72
C PRO A 118 -17.67 8.17 1.34
N ASP A 119 -16.49 8.74 1.06
CA ASP A 119 -16.16 9.35 -0.25
C ASP A 119 -15.65 8.33 -1.28
N GLY A 120 -15.59 7.05 -0.92
CA GLY A 120 -15.09 5.97 -1.77
C GLY A 120 -13.56 5.81 -1.75
N SER A 121 -12.82 6.59 -0.96
CA SER A 121 -11.40 6.33 -0.72
C SER A 121 -11.19 5.10 0.16
N LEU A 122 -10.01 4.52 0.12
CA LEU A 122 -9.64 3.36 0.95
C LEU A 122 -8.61 3.77 1.99
N MET A 123 -8.87 3.44 3.26
CA MET A 123 -7.88 3.54 4.32
C MET A 123 -7.14 2.20 4.42
N TYR A 124 -5.83 2.25 4.23
CA TYR A 124 -4.94 1.10 4.09
C TYR A 124 -3.68 1.26 4.96
N CYS A 125 -2.91 0.19 5.11
CA CYS A 125 -1.62 0.16 5.81
C CYS A 125 -1.75 0.65 7.26
N MET A 126 -2.59 -0.01 8.06
CA MET A 126 -2.85 0.36 9.46
C MET A 126 -3.23 1.84 9.65
N ASP A 127 -4.13 2.35 8.80
CA ASP A 127 -4.56 3.76 8.76
C ASP A 127 -3.48 4.77 8.34
N MET A 128 -2.32 4.33 7.88
CA MET A 128 -1.26 5.21 7.40
C MET A 128 -1.54 5.79 6.01
N LEU A 129 -2.31 5.09 5.16
CA LEU A 129 -2.50 5.50 3.78
C LEU A 129 -3.98 5.70 3.46
N LEU A 130 -4.32 6.88 2.94
CA LEU A 130 -5.59 7.11 2.28
C LEU A 130 -5.37 7.01 0.77
N LEU A 131 -6.08 6.09 0.12
CA LEU A 131 -5.94 5.80 -1.30
C LEU A 131 -7.15 6.34 -2.08
N GLU A 132 -6.91 6.93 -3.23
CA GLU A 132 -7.95 7.32 -4.18
C GLU A 132 -7.81 6.59 -5.50
N ARG A 133 -8.94 6.39 -6.18
CA ARG A 133 -9.00 5.66 -7.44
C ARG A 133 -8.25 6.44 -8.54
N VAL A 134 -7.52 5.72 -9.39
CA VAL A 134 -6.88 6.27 -10.60
C VAL A 134 -7.87 6.36 -11.75
#